data_AF-A0A2M7Z604-F1
#
_entry.id   AF-A0A2M7Z604-F1
#
_cell.length_a   1.000
_cell.length_b   1.000
_cell.length_c   1.000
_cell.angle_alpha   90.00
_cell.angle_beta   90.00
_cell.angle_gamma   90.00
#
_symmetry.space_group_name_H-M   'P 1'
#
loop_
_entity.id
_entity.type
_entity.pdbx_description
1 polymer ?
#
loop_
_entity_poly.entity_id
_entity_poly.type
_entity_poly.pdbx_seq_one_letter_code
_entity_poly.pdbx_strand_id
1 'polypeptide(L)'
;MSQEKTTLRDWCQSNEPAENLLFKDVFYKQIGFILDTLVGLLASSLASSYEEYTEIRDKVVVIAKHSSKSVILPVYQISLRTVTITMRYNFYDWKVSIESENEIENDFMELFDQTTKISSCYCEGFPENLVFGPYEKNKKQFTCEIKNDYDLYMFFYILARQMKEM
;
A
#
# COMPACT_ATOMS: atom_id res chain seq x y z
N MET A 1 18.45 -5.45 12.97
CA MET A 1 17.58 -6.60 13.24
C MET A 1 16.52 -6.62 12.15
N SER A 2 16.50 -7.63 11.27
CA SER A 2 15.39 -7.75 10.32
C SER A 2 14.14 -8.10 11.12
N GLN A 3 13.16 -7.22 11.10
CA GLN A 3 11.85 -7.50 11.66
C GLN A 3 11.27 -8.68 10.85
N GLU A 4 10.85 -9.74 11.54
CA GLU A 4 10.20 -10.89 10.91
C GLU A 4 8.95 -10.39 10.19
N LYS A 5 8.86 -10.61 8.87
CA LYS A 5 7.74 -10.15 8.06
C LYS A 5 6.50 -10.96 8.44
N THR A 6 5.59 -10.34 9.19
CA THR A 6 4.28 -10.91 9.55
C THR A 6 3.25 -10.56 8.48
N THR A 7 2.34 -11.48 8.15
CA THR A 7 1.22 -11.15 7.26
C THR A 7 0.33 -10.08 7.90
N LEU A 8 -0.38 -9.27 7.10
CA LEU A 8 -1.31 -8.27 7.63
C LEU A 8 -2.42 -8.91 8.49
N ARG A 9 -2.86 -10.11 8.11
CA ARG A 9 -3.88 -10.89 8.84
C ARG A 9 -3.39 -11.31 10.23
N ASP A 10 -2.18 -11.85 10.35
CA ASP A 10 -1.66 -12.28 11.64
C ASP A 10 -1.30 -11.05 12.50
N TRP A 11 -0.77 -10.00 11.87
CA TRP A 11 -0.39 -8.78 12.56
C TRP A 11 -1.61 -8.11 13.20
N CYS A 12 -2.75 -8.04 12.51
CA CYS A 12 -3.93 -7.35 13.06
C CYS A 12 -4.52 -8.05 14.28
N GLN A 13 -4.47 -9.38 14.35
CA GLN A 13 -4.93 -10.14 15.52
C GLN A 13 -4.13 -9.83 16.78
N SER A 14 -2.84 -9.48 16.61
CA SER A 14 -1.95 -9.17 17.74
C SER A 14 -1.87 -7.67 18.08
N ASN A 15 -2.51 -6.80 17.28
CA ASN A 15 -2.39 -5.34 17.39
C ASN A 15 -3.75 -4.65 17.38
N GLU A 16 -4.79 -5.32 17.88
CA GLU A 16 -6.13 -4.72 18.00
C GLU A 16 -6.08 -3.43 18.85
N PRO A 17 -6.70 -2.33 18.40
CA PRO A 17 -6.75 -1.10 19.18
C PRO A 17 -7.57 -1.30 20.47
N ALA A 18 -7.22 -0.57 21.53
CA ALA A 18 -8.00 -0.62 22.75
C ALA A 18 -9.46 -0.18 22.53
N GLU A 19 -10.40 -0.89 23.15
CA GLU A 19 -11.85 -0.72 22.97
C GLU A 19 -12.38 0.70 23.22
N ASN A 20 -11.65 1.47 24.04
CA ASN A 20 -12.00 2.83 24.41
C ASN A 20 -11.48 3.90 23.44
N LEU A 21 -10.72 3.54 22.41
CA LEU A 21 -10.19 4.49 21.44
C LEU A 21 -11.28 4.93 20.46
N LEU A 22 -11.46 6.24 20.31
CA LEU A 22 -12.46 6.85 19.43
C LEU A 22 -12.31 6.43 17.95
N PHE A 23 -11.08 6.18 17.50
CA PHE A 23 -10.76 5.87 16.10
C PHE A 23 -10.50 4.39 15.85
N LYS A 24 -10.81 3.49 16.79
CA LYS A 24 -10.55 2.05 16.64
C LYS A 24 -11.21 1.46 15.40
N ASP A 25 -12.41 1.91 15.04
CA ASP A 25 -13.16 1.36 13.90
C ASP A 25 -12.45 1.63 12.56
N VAL A 26 -11.65 2.70 12.48
CA VAL A 26 -10.91 3.05 11.26
C VAL A 26 -9.79 2.04 11.00
N PHE A 27 -9.19 1.47 12.05
CA PHE A 27 -8.23 0.37 11.92
C PHE A 27 -8.84 -0.82 11.19
N TYR A 28 -10.01 -1.29 11.65
CA TYR A 28 -10.69 -2.44 11.06
C TYR A 28 -11.16 -2.16 9.63
N LYS A 29 -11.71 -0.95 9.37
CA LYS A 29 -12.13 -0.53 8.03
C LYS A 29 -10.97 -0.55 7.03
N GLN A 30 -9.83 0.02 7.41
CA GLN A 30 -8.63 0.03 6.58
C GLN A 30 -8.14 -1.39 6.28
N ILE A 31 -8.07 -2.27 7.29
CA ILE A 31 -7.61 -3.65 7.10
C ILE A 31 -8.57 -4.42 6.18
N GLY A 32 -9.88 -4.29 6.39
CA GLY A 32 -10.89 -4.89 5.52
C GLY A 32 -10.79 -4.38 4.08
N PHE A 33 -10.60 -3.05 3.90
CA PHE A 33 -10.40 -2.48 2.57
C PHE A 33 -9.16 -3.06 1.87
N ILE A 34 -8.01 -3.18 2.55
CA ILE A 34 -6.81 -3.77 1.98
C ILE A 34 -7.04 -5.25 1.62
N LEU A 35 -7.46 -6.07 2.59
CA LEU A 35 -7.51 -7.53 2.43
C LEU A 35 -8.66 -8.01 1.53
N ASP A 36 -9.82 -7.37 1.61
CA ASP A 36 -11.01 -7.82 0.88
C ASP A 36 -11.18 -7.09 -0.45
N THR A 37 -10.81 -5.79 -0.51
CA THR A 37 -11.05 -4.97 -1.71
C THR A 37 -9.81 -4.86 -2.59
N LEU A 38 -8.70 -4.27 -2.11
CA LEU A 38 -7.51 -4.05 -2.95
C LEU A 38 -6.84 -5.36 -3.37
N VAL A 39 -6.64 -6.26 -2.41
CA VAL A 39 -6.06 -7.58 -2.68
C VAL A 39 -7.00 -8.40 -3.57
N GLY A 40 -8.31 -8.32 -3.36
CA GLY A 40 -9.30 -8.95 -4.24
C GLY A 40 -9.19 -8.47 -5.69
N LEU A 41 -9.07 -7.16 -5.89
CA LEU A 41 -8.83 -6.54 -7.20
C LEU A 41 -7.54 -7.07 -7.83
N LEU A 42 -6.41 -7.02 -7.10
CA LEU A 42 -5.11 -7.47 -7.59
C LEU A 42 -5.13 -8.96 -7.97
N ALA A 43 -5.67 -9.80 -7.08
CA ALA A 43 -5.77 -11.23 -7.31
C ALA A 43 -6.65 -11.54 -8.53
N SER A 44 -7.81 -10.89 -8.66
CA SER A 44 -8.70 -11.06 -9.83
C SER A 44 -8.08 -10.58 -11.15
N SER A 45 -7.16 -9.61 -11.10
CA SER A 45 -6.57 -9.00 -12.29
C SER A 45 -5.32 -9.74 -12.77
N LEU A 46 -4.54 -10.27 -11.84
CA LEU A 46 -3.16 -10.75 -12.09
C LEU A 46 -3.01 -12.27 -12.00
N ALA A 47 -3.91 -12.97 -11.29
CA ALA A 47 -3.83 -14.41 -11.14
C ALA A 47 -4.34 -15.12 -12.40
N SER A 48 -3.63 -16.17 -12.81
CA SER A 48 -4.02 -17.07 -13.90
C SER A 48 -4.65 -18.37 -13.38
N SER A 49 -4.60 -18.60 -12.07
CA SER A 49 -5.13 -19.78 -11.39
C SER A 49 -5.70 -19.44 -10.01
N TYR A 50 -6.47 -20.37 -9.45
CA TYR A 50 -6.96 -20.23 -8.07
C TYR A 50 -5.82 -20.25 -7.03
N GLU A 51 -4.75 -20.98 -7.31
CA GLU A 51 -3.57 -21.05 -6.43
C GLU A 51 -2.87 -19.69 -6.37
N GLU A 52 -2.59 -19.07 -7.52
CA GLU A 52 -2.02 -17.71 -7.57
C GLU A 52 -2.95 -16.67 -6.92
N TYR A 53 -4.27 -16.83 -7.08
CA TYR A 53 -5.26 -15.98 -6.42
C TYR A 53 -5.11 -16.04 -4.90
N THR A 54 -4.95 -17.24 -4.33
CA THR A 54 -4.74 -17.42 -2.89
C THR A 54 -3.39 -16.88 -2.43
N GLU A 55 -2.31 -17.09 -3.19
CA GLU A 55 -0.99 -16.58 -2.84
C GLU A 55 -0.93 -15.05 -2.77
N ILE A 56 -1.60 -14.35 -3.68
CA ILE A 56 -1.61 -12.88 -3.68
C ILE A 56 -2.24 -12.34 -2.38
N ARG A 57 -3.22 -13.05 -1.81
CA ARG A 57 -3.82 -12.67 -0.52
C ARG A 57 -2.83 -12.71 0.63
N ASP A 58 -1.89 -13.65 0.60
CA ASP A 58 -0.92 -13.85 1.68
C ASP A 58 0.35 -13.01 1.50
N LYS A 59 0.50 -12.32 0.36
CA LYS A 59 1.67 -11.46 0.04
C LYS A 59 1.63 -10.08 0.71
N VAL A 60 0.56 -9.73 1.43
CA VAL A 60 0.50 -8.47 2.18
C VAL A 60 1.17 -8.65 3.53
N VAL A 61 2.34 -8.05 3.70
CA VAL A 61 3.14 -8.15 4.93
C VAL A 61 3.29 -6.81 5.61
N VAL A 62 3.39 -6.80 6.94
CA VAL A 62 3.68 -5.59 7.72
C VAL A 62 5.19 -5.46 7.88
N ILE A 63 5.74 -4.32 7.45
CA ILE A 63 7.19 -4.06 7.49
C ILE A 63 7.60 -3.02 8.53
N ALA A 64 6.65 -2.21 8.99
CA ALA A 64 6.84 -1.22 10.04
C ALA A 64 5.48 -0.81 10.63
N LYS A 65 5.49 0.12 11.57
CA LYS A 65 4.27 0.66 12.19
C LYS A 65 4.41 2.16 12.43
N HIS A 66 3.28 2.83 12.47
CA HIS A 66 3.19 4.22 12.93
C HIS A 66 2.00 4.38 13.87
N SER A 67 1.74 5.61 14.30
CA SER A 67 0.55 5.92 15.09
C SER A 67 -0.18 7.12 14.53
N SER A 68 -1.50 7.06 14.51
CA SER A 68 -2.38 8.19 14.21
C SER A 68 -3.57 8.15 15.16
N LYS A 69 -3.95 9.31 15.72
CA LYS A 69 -5.03 9.44 16.71
C LYS A 69 -5.00 8.36 17.82
N SER A 70 -3.80 8.08 18.33
CA SER A 70 -3.52 7.06 19.37
C SER A 70 -3.77 5.60 18.96
N VAL A 71 -4.03 5.33 17.69
CA VAL A 71 -4.14 3.97 17.12
C VAL A 71 -2.80 3.60 16.48
N ILE A 72 -2.30 2.41 16.77
CA ILE A 72 -1.12 1.85 16.08
C ILE A 72 -1.58 1.30 14.73
N LEU A 73 -0.93 1.73 13.66
CA LEU A 73 -1.31 1.40 12.29
C LEU A 73 -0.12 0.75 11.57
N PRO A 74 -0.37 -0.22 10.69
CA PRO A 74 0.71 -0.89 9.98
C PRO A 74 1.16 -0.08 8.76
N VAL A 75 2.46 -0.18 8.47
CA VAL A 75 3.00 0.06 7.13
C VAL A 75 3.11 -1.29 6.46
N TYR A 76 2.34 -1.51 5.40
CA TYR A 76 2.31 -2.78 4.69
C TYR A 76 3.03 -2.69 3.35
N GLN A 77 3.55 -3.84 2.94
CA GLN A 77 4.23 -4.05 1.68
C GLN A 77 3.55 -5.20 0.95
N ILE A 78 3.41 -5.04 -0.37
CA ILE A 78 2.94 -6.08 -1.28
C ILE A 78 3.97 -6.22 -2.38
N SER A 79 4.50 -7.43 -2.56
CA SER A 79 5.42 -7.75 -3.67
C SER A 79 4.69 -8.62 -4.68
N LEU A 80 4.50 -8.09 -5.89
CA LEU A 80 3.77 -8.73 -6.98
C LEU A 80 4.59 -8.69 -8.25
N ARG A 81 4.95 -9.86 -8.80
CA ARG A 81 5.79 -9.97 -10.00
C ARG A 81 7.08 -9.15 -9.80
N THR A 82 7.29 -8.14 -10.62
CA THR A 82 8.46 -7.23 -10.60
C THR A 82 8.16 -5.88 -9.95
N VAL A 83 7.04 -5.76 -9.22
CA VAL A 83 6.59 -4.53 -8.55
C VAL A 83 6.48 -4.77 -7.04
N THR A 84 7.14 -3.92 -6.25
CA THR A 84 6.96 -3.83 -4.80
C THR A 84 6.26 -2.53 -4.45
N ILE A 85 5.20 -2.64 -3.66
CA ILE A 85 4.34 -1.52 -3.25
C ILE A 85 4.43 -1.42 -1.74
N THR A 86 4.80 -0.25 -1.21
CA THR A 86 4.82 0.05 0.22
C THR A 86 3.79 1.14 0.51
N MET A 87 2.92 0.94 1.49
CA MET A 87 1.85 1.90 1.76
C MET A 87 1.47 2.00 3.23
N ARG A 88 0.94 3.17 3.59
CA ARG A 88 0.34 3.47 4.90
C ARG A 88 -0.83 4.42 4.76
N TYR A 89 -1.75 4.37 5.71
CA TYR A 89 -2.85 5.30 5.87
C TYR A 89 -2.86 5.85 7.30
N ASN A 90 -3.06 7.15 7.46
CA ASN A 90 -3.12 7.82 8.78
C ASN A 90 -4.48 8.43 9.12
N PHE A 91 -5.55 7.96 8.49
CA PHE A 91 -6.91 8.51 8.62
C PHE A 91 -7.17 9.79 7.81
N TYR A 92 -6.20 10.24 7.03
CA TYR A 92 -6.35 11.41 6.15
C TYR A 92 -6.05 11.06 4.71
N ASP A 93 -4.89 10.44 4.49
CA ASP A 93 -4.38 10.13 3.17
C ASP A 93 -3.61 8.83 3.17
N TRP A 94 -3.38 8.34 1.97
CA TRP A 94 -2.50 7.25 1.67
C TRP A 94 -1.17 7.79 1.19
N LYS A 95 -0.09 7.19 1.68
CA LYS A 95 1.21 7.29 1.02
C LYS A 95 1.54 5.96 0.41
N VAL A 96 1.96 6.00 -0.85
CA VAL A 96 2.28 4.83 -1.64
C VAL A 96 3.65 5.02 -2.23
N SER A 97 4.55 4.07 -2.02
CA SER A 97 5.84 3.99 -2.70
C SER A 97 5.85 2.77 -3.60
N ILE A 98 6.28 2.99 -4.83
CA ILE A 98 6.39 1.98 -5.86
C ILE A 98 7.86 1.76 -6.15
N GLU A 99 8.26 0.51 -6.26
CA GLU A 99 9.54 0.08 -6.80
C GLU A 99 9.27 -0.99 -7.86
N SER A 100 9.77 -0.81 -9.07
CA SER A 100 9.61 -1.77 -10.16
C SER A 100 10.89 -1.96 -10.99
N GLU A 101 11.06 -3.15 -11.57
CA GLU A 101 12.14 -3.41 -12.53
C GLU A 101 11.96 -2.63 -13.84
N ASN A 102 10.70 -2.39 -14.25
CA ASN A 102 10.33 -1.70 -15.48
C ASN A 102 9.63 -0.36 -15.20
N GLU A 103 9.61 0.53 -16.18
CA GLU A 103 8.90 1.81 -16.04
C GLU A 103 7.39 1.58 -16.05
N ILE A 104 6.69 2.21 -15.11
CA ILE A 104 5.25 2.23 -15.05
C ILE A 104 4.79 3.48 -15.80
N GLU A 105 4.68 3.39 -17.12
CA GLU A 105 4.17 4.42 -18.04
C GLU A 105 2.64 4.59 -17.94
N ASN A 106 2.17 5.57 -17.18
CA ASN A 106 0.75 5.88 -17.04
C ASN A 106 0.53 7.35 -16.63
N ASP A 107 -0.59 7.96 -17.01
CA ASP A 107 -0.94 9.31 -16.55
C ASP A 107 -1.64 9.33 -15.18
N PHE A 108 -2.01 8.16 -14.65
CA PHE A 108 -2.76 7.95 -13.43
C PHE A 108 -3.97 8.86 -13.29
N MET A 109 -4.54 9.36 -14.39
CA MET A 109 -5.75 10.19 -14.43
C MET A 109 -5.84 11.27 -13.34
N GLU A 110 -4.73 11.98 -13.06
CA GLU A 110 -4.65 13.03 -12.04
C GLU A 110 -4.94 12.57 -10.59
N LEU A 111 -4.84 11.26 -10.29
CA LEU A 111 -5.03 10.72 -8.94
C LEU A 111 -4.03 11.28 -7.90
N PHE A 112 -2.90 11.78 -8.37
CA PHE A 112 -1.89 12.49 -7.57
C PHE A 112 -1.10 13.48 -8.42
N ASP A 113 -0.42 14.42 -7.79
CA ASP A 113 0.53 15.31 -8.45
C ASP A 113 1.84 14.56 -8.75
N GLN A 114 2.08 14.30 -10.03
CA GLN A 114 3.23 13.55 -10.51
C GLN A 114 4.59 14.26 -10.33
N THR A 115 4.57 15.57 -10.08
CA THR A 115 5.76 16.42 -9.98
C THR A 115 6.18 16.64 -8.53
N THR A 116 5.24 16.47 -7.58
CA THR A 116 5.44 16.78 -6.17
C THR A 116 6.27 15.71 -5.46
N LYS A 117 7.37 16.14 -4.84
CA LYS A 117 8.15 15.31 -3.92
C LYS A 117 7.49 15.29 -2.55
N ILE A 118 7.08 14.11 -2.09
CA ILE A 118 6.55 13.91 -0.74
C ILE A 118 7.68 14.03 0.29
N SER A 119 7.49 14.86 1.31
CA SER A 119 8.42 14.94 2.44
C SER A 119 8.35 13.68 3.30
N SER A 120 9.49 13.15 3.73
CA SER A 120 9.57 11.94 4.56
C SER A 120 8.82 12.07 5.89
N CYS A 121 8.63 13.28 6.42
CA CYS A 121 7.84 13.51 7.62
C CYS A 121 6.35 13.18 7.46
N TYR A 122 5.84 13.12 6.21
CA TYR A 122 4.49 12.67 5.88
C TYR A 122 4.45 11.18 5.49
N CYS A 123 5.54 10.43 5.63
CA CYS A 123 5.59 8.98 5.38
C CYS A 123 5.79 8.25 6.71
N GLU A 124 4.93 8.50 7.70
CA GLU A 124 5.10 8.02 9.06
C GLU A 124 5.26 6.49 9.09
N GLY A 125 6.33 6.04 9.76
CA GLY A 125 6.69 4.63 9.88
C GLY A 125 7.38 4.03 8.66
N PHE A 126 7.48 4.72 7.53
CA PHE A 126 8.25 4.19 6.39
C PHE A 126 9.74 4.09 6.77
N PRO A 127 10.41 3.00 6.38
CA PRO A 127 11.87 3.00 6.28
C PRO A 127 12.32 4.11 5.33
N GLU A 128 13.35 4.87 5.70
CA GLU A 128 13.81 6.05 4.93
C GLU A 128 14.17 5.69 3.48
N ASN A 129 14.73 4.50 3.26
CA ASN A 129 15.09 4.00 1.93
C ASN A 129 13.89 3.60 1.06
N LEU A 130 12.67 3.68 1.59
CA LEU A 130 11.42 3.43 0.87
C LEU A 130 10.59 4.72 0.68
N VAL A 131 11.19 5.89 0.88
CA VAL A 131 10.61 7.19 0.51
C VAL A 131 11.38 7.72 -0.70
N PHE A 132 10.76 7.63 -1.86
CA PHE A 132 11.33 7.96 -3.16
C PHE A 132 10.98 9.38 -3.63
N GLY A 133 11.48 9.73 -4.81
CA GLY A 133 11.18 10.99 -5.49
C GLY A 133 9.79 11.01 -6.16
N PRO A 134 9.47 12.11 -6.86
CA PRO A 134 8.25 12.23 -7.63
C PRO A 134 8.26 11.32 -8.87
N TYR A 135 7.07 10.89 -9.31
CA TYR A 135 6.86 10.00 -10.45
C TYR A 135 7.49 10.53 -11.75
N GLU A 136 7.35 11.83 -12.03
CA GLU A 136 7.90 12.46 -13.25
C GLU A 136 9.43 12.32 -13.35
N LYS A 137 10.13 12.14 -12.23
CA LYS A 137 11.60 11.98 -12.22
C LYS A 137 12.05 10.53 -12.34
N ASN A 138 11.24 9.58 -11.89
CA ASN A 138 11.56 8.16 -11.94
C ASN A 138 10.29 7.30 -11.92
N LYS A 139 9.90 6.77 -13.08
CA LYS A 139 8.70 5.93 -13.24
C LYS A 139 8.88 4.48 -12.74
N LYS A 140 10.08 4.13 -12.26
CA LYS A 140 10.37 2.83 -11.62
C LYS A 140 10.34 2.92 -10.09
N GLN A 141 10.72 4.06 -9.53
CA GLN A 141 10.80 4.28 -8.09
C GLN A 141 10.25 5.66 -7.71
N PHE A 142 9.05 5.69 -7.15
CA PHE A 142 8.39 6.94 -6.79
C PHE A 142 7.48 6.81 -5.57
N THR A 143 7.27 7.94 -4.89
CA THR A 143 6.32 8.04 -3.77
C THR A 143 5.26 9.08 -4.10
N CYS A 144 3.99 8.72 -3.91
CA CYS A 144 2.85 9.60 -4.13
C CYS A 144 1.91 9.66 -2.92
N GLU A 145 1.11 10.72 -2.87
CA GLU A 145 -0.02 10.88 -1.97
C GLU A 145 -1.30 10.59 -2.72
N ILE A 146 -2.14 9.71 -2.16
CA ILE A 146 -3.46 9.39 -2.69
C ILE A 146 -4.49 9.75 -1.62
N LYS A 147 -5.54 10.49 -2.00
CA LYS A 147 -6.38 11.20 -1.02
C LYS A 147 -7.33 10.29 -0.24
N ASN A 148 -7.83 9.22 -0.84
CA ASN A 148 -8.86 8.38 -0.23
C ASN A 148 -8.86 6.97 -0.82
N ASP A 149 -9.70 6.10 -0.25
CA ASP A 149 -9.79 4.68 -0.62
C ASP A 149 -10.28 4.47 -2.06
N TYR A 150 -11.14 5.35 -2.61
CA TYR A 150 -11.61 5.25 -4.00
C TYR A 150 -10.51 5.59 -4.99
N ASP A 151 -9.76 6.66 -4.73
CA ASP A 151 -8.60 7.04 -5.55
C ASP A 151 -7.52 5.97 -5.47
N LEU A 152 -7.32 5.37 -4.30
CA LEU A 152 -6.38 4.26 -4.12
C LEU A 152 -6.83 3.02 -4.89
N TYR A 153 -8.11 2.68 -4.85
CA TYR A 153 -8.66 1.59 -5.65
C TYR A 153 -8.41 1.82 -7.14
N MET A 154 -8.67 3.03 -7.65
CA MET A 154 -8.43 3.37 -9.05
C MET A 154 -6.94 3.31 -9.42
N PHE A 155 -6.07 3.81 -8.54
CA PHE A 155 -4.62 3.72 -8.69
C PHE A 155 -4.17 2.26 -8.87
N PHE A 156 -4.64 1.37 -8.00
CA PHE A 156 -4.33 -0.06 -8.08
C PHE A 156 -4.96 -0.74 -9.29
N TYR A 157 -6.15 -0.32 -9.74
CA TYR A 157 -6.79 -0.85 -10.94
C TYR A 157 -5.94 -0.55 -12.19
N ILE A 158 -5.50 0.71 -12.33
CA ILE A 158 -4.63 1.16 -13.41
C ILE A 158 -3.30 0.39 -13.36
N LEU A 159 -2.66 0.33 -12.19
CA LEU A 159 -1.39 -0.38 -11.99
C LEU A 159 -1.51 -1.86 -12.34
N ALA A 160 -2.58 -2.54 -11.90
CA ALA A 160 -2.80 -3.96 -12.17
C ALA A 160 -2.99 -4.25 -13.67
N ARG A 161 -3.64 -3.36 -14.41
CA ARG A 161 -3.77 -3.48 -15.87
C ARG A 161 -2.41 -3.37 -16.55
N GLN A 162 -1.61 -2.39 -16.16
CA GLN A 162 -0.27 -2.22 -16.70
C GLN A 162 0.61 -3.43 -16.40
N MET A 163 0.60 -3.93 -15.16
CA MET A 163 1.35 -5.12 -14.77
C MET A 163 0.94 -6.40 -15.53
N LYS A 164 -0.26 -6.46 -16.09
CA LYS A 164 -0.73 -7.58 -16.91
C LYS A 164 -0.16 -7.55 -18.33
N GLU A 165 0.21 -6.36 -18.80
CA GLU A 165 0.76 -6.11 -20.13
C GLU A 165 2.31 -6.12 -20.15
N MET A 166 2.93 -6.12 -18.96
CA MET A 166 4.37 -6.26 -18.73
C MET A 166 4.84 -7.71 -18.78
#